data_AF-A0A6M1YW12-F1
#
_entry.id   AF-A0A6M1YW12-F1
#
_cell.length_a   1.000
_cell.length_b   1.000
_cell.length_c   1.000
_cell.angle_alpha   90.00
_cell.angle_beta   90.00
_cell.angle_gamma   90.00
#
_symmetry.space_group_name_H-M   'P 1'
#
loop_
_entity.id
_entity.type
_entity.pdbx_description
1 polymer ?
#
loop_
_entity_poly.entity_id
_entity_poly.type
_entity_poly.pdbx_seq_one_letter_code
_entity_poly.pdbx_strand_id
1 'polypeptide(L)'
;MIKTPGVRFELTTKGRHAVIIMNKASWHTTKKIKKINNITIMHLPAASPELNPVEQIWQHLRRRDLSNRSFKNYEEILDACSICME
;
A
#
# COMPACT_ATOMS: atom_id res chain seq x y z
N MET A 1 -1.42 18.37 1.59
CA MET A 1 -0.28 18.10 0.68
C MET A 1 0.39 19.42 0.33
N ILE A 2 1.61 19.61 0.81
CA ILE A 2 2.40 20.84 0.70
C ILE A 2 2.71 21.08 -0.79
N LYS A 3 2.31 22.24 -1.32
CA LYS A 3 2.70 22.68 -2.67
C LYS A 3 4.01 23.45 -2.55
N THR A 4 5.14 22.81 -2.80
CA THR A 4 6.42 23.51 -2.93
C THR A 4 6.58 23.95 -4.39
N PRO A 5 6.66 25.26 -4.70
CA PRO A 5 6.86 25.72 -6.07
C PRO A 5 8.23 25.28 -6.60
N GLY A 6 8.30 24.79 -7.85
CA GLY A 6 9.56 24.44 -8.53
C GLY A 6 9.95 22.97 -8.52
N VAL A 7 9.26 22.10 -7.76
CA VAL A 7 9.54 20.66 -7.77
C VAL A 7 8.82 20.02 -8.96
N ARG A 8 9.59 19.51 -9.94
CA ARG A 8 9.05 18.52 -10.90
C ARG A 8 8.66 17.30 -10.10
N PHE A 9 7.38 16.91 -10.13
CA PHE A 9 6.88 15.70 -9.50
C PHE A 9 7.30 14.46 -10.31
N GLU A 10 8.60 14.22 -10.41
CA GLU A 10 9.19 12.94 -10.77
C GLU A 10 9.59 12.28 -9.45
N LEU A 11 8.84 11.26 -9.02
CA LEU A 11 9.11 10.55 -7.76
C LEU A 11 10.13 9.42 -7.96
N THR A 12 10.32 9.03 -9.20
CA THR A 12 11.20 7.94 -9.64
C THR A 12 12.44 8.51 -10.33
N THR A 13 13.59 7.85 -10.16
CA THR A 13 14.85 8.22 -10.82
C THR A 13 14.71 8.22 -12.36
N LYS A 14 15.50 9.06 -13.06
CA LYS A 14 15.48 9.18 -14.52
C LYS A 14 15.54 7.81 -15.23
N GLY A 15 14.67 7.62 -16.22
CA GLY A 15 14.59 6.37 -17.00
C GLY A 15 13.78 5.23 -16.34
N ARG A 16 13.24 5.43 -15.13
CA ARG A 16 12.38 4.46 -14.45
C ARG A 16 10.92 4.89 -14.44
N HIS A 17 10.02 3.92 -14.49
CA HIS A 17 8.58 4.10 -14.41
C HIS A 17 8.01 3.18 -13.34
N ALA A 18 7.27 3.73 -12.37
CA ALA A 18 6.62 2.92 -11.34
C ALA A 18 5.18 2.59 -11.73
N VAL A 19 4.76 1.36 -11.41
CA VAL A 19 3.35 0.95 -11.48
C VAL A 19 2.87 0.68 -10.07
N ILE A 20 1.80 1.36 -9.66
CA ILE A 20 1.17 1.16 -8.36
C ILE A 20 -0.11 0.35 -8.59
N ILE A 21 -0.15 -0.87 -8.06
CA ILE A 21 -1.34 -1.72 -8.12
C ILE A 21 -2.24 -1.37 -6.92
N MET A 22 -3.50 -1.05 -7.17
CA MET A 22 -4.46 -0.69 -6.11
C MET A 22 -5.78 -1.44 -6.29
N ASN A 23 -6.39 -1.87 -5.18
CA ASN A 23 -7.79 -2.27 -5.19
C ASN A 23 -8.70 -1.02 -5.31
N LYS A 24 -9.99 -1.23 -5.57
CA LYS A 24 -10.97 -0.15 -5.79
C LYS A 24 -11.63 0.36 -4.50
N ALA A 25 -10.91 0.37 -3.37
CA ALA A 25 -11.41 1.01 -2.15
C ALA A 25 -11.80 2.48 -2.44
N SER A 26 -12.82 3.00 -1.75
CA SER A 26 -13.40 4.33 -2.05
C SER A 26 -12.35 5.46 -2.03
N TRP A 27 -11.35 5.36 -1.16
CA TRP A 27 -10.24 6.32 -1.07
C TRP A 27 -9.14 6.13 -2.15
N HIS A 28 -9.12 5.02 -2.90
CA HIS A 28 -8.18 4.76 -4.00
C HIS A 28 -8.68 5.22 -5.39
N THR A 29 -9.94 5.65 -5.50
CA THR A 29 -10.59 5.97 -6.79
C THR A 29 -10.86 7.46 -6.98
N THR A 30 -10.33 8.31 -6.08
CA THR A 30 -10.53 9.75 -6.14
C THR A 30 -9.91 10.35 -7.41
N LYS A 31 -10.69 11.15 -8.13
CA LYS A 31 -10.22 11.92 -9.29
C LYS A 31 -9.36 13.14 -8.90
N LYS A 32 -9.20 13.40 -7.60
CA LYS A 32 -8.42 14.54 -7.07
C LYS A 32 -6.91 14.32 -7.14
N ILE A 33 -6.44 13.08 -7.38
CA ILE A 33 -5.02 12.78 -7.53
C ILE A 33 -4.55 13.38 -8.86
N LYS A 34 -3.56 14.28 -8.79
CA LYS A 34 -2.93 14.84 -9.98
C LYS A 34 -2.11 13.75 -10.68
N LYS A 35 -2.07 13.80 -12.00
CA LYS A 35 -1.15 12.96 -12.79
C LYS A 35 0.29 13.25 -12.35
N ILE A 36 1.00 12.21 -11.96
CA ILE A 36 2.42 12.24 -11.63
C ILE A 36 3.15 11.71 -12.87
N ASN A 37 4.13 12.45 -13.39
CA ASN A 37 4.96 11.96 -14.49
C ASN A 37 5.74 10.74 -13.98
N ASN A 38 5.95 9.71 -14.81
CA ASN A 38 6.69 8.47 -14.47
C ASN A 38 6.04 7.49 -13.46
N ILE A 39 4.75 7.66 -13.16
CA ILE A 39 3.95 6.69 -12.40
C ILE A 39 2.63 6.38 -13.11
N THR A 40 2.27 5.10 -13.16
CA THR A 40 0.93 4.62 -13.52
C THR A 40 0.26 3.99 -12.31
N ILE A 41 -0.97 4.40 -12.00
CA ILE A 41 -1.83 3.67 -11.04
C ILE A 41 -2.67 2.68 -11.85
N MET A 42 -2.58 1.40 -11.51
CA MET A 42 -3.35 0.32 -12.10
C MET A 42 -4.35 -0.23 -11.10
N HIS A 43 -5.64 -0.06 -11.39
CA HIS A 43 -6.71 -0.59 -10.55
C HIS A 43 -7.02 -2.04 -10.91
N LEU A 44 -7.09 -2.89 -9.90
CA LEU A 44 -7.50 -4.28 -10.06
C LEU A 44 -9.00 -4.40 -10.46
N PRO A 45 -9.40 -5.53 -11.08
CA PRO A 45 -10.81 -5.86 -11.24
C PRO A 45 -11.56 -5.83 -9.90
N ALA A 46 -12.87 -5.60 -9.97
CA ALA A 46 -13.69 -5.58 -8.76
C ALA A 46 -13.74 -6.97 -8.14
N ALA A 47 -13.69 -7.04 -6.80
CA ALA A 47 -13.75 -8.28 -6.04
C ALA A 47 -12.70 -9.35 -6.40
N SER A 48 -11.48 -8.92 -6.78
CA SER A 48 -10.33 -9.79 -7.07
C SER A 48 -9.22 -9.73 -5.99
N PRO A 49 -9.46 -10.18 -4.75
CA PRO A 49 -8.44 -10.20 -3.70
C PRO A 49 -7.25 -11.08 -4.06
N GLU A 50 -7.44 -12.14 -4.85
CA GLU A 50 -6.38 -13.04 -5.33
C GLU A 50 -5.31 -12.34 -6.18
N LEU A 51 -5.65 -11.21 -6.80
CA LEU A 51 -4.71 -10.40 -7.60
C LEU A 51 -4.04 -9.30 -6.78
N ASN A 52 -4.44 -9.08 -5.54
CA ASN A 52 -3.90 -8.06 -4.67
C ASN A 52 -2.75 -8.64 -3.82
N PRO A 53 -1.47 -8.35 -4.13
CA PRO A 53 -0.33 -9.01 -3.47
C PRO A 53 -0.30 -8.80 -1.95
N VAL A 54 -0.87 -7.68 -1.45
CA VAL A 54 -0.96 -7.42 -0.01
C VAL A 54 -1.82 -8.46 0.72
N GLU A 55 -2.77 -9.11 0.03
CA GLU A 55 -3.61 -10.15 0.65
C GLU A 55 -2.79 -11.38 1.06
N GLN A 56 -1.68 -11.68 0.38
CA GLN A 56 -0.77 -12.75 0.80
C GLN A 56 -0.05 -12.39 2.09
N ILE A 57 0.36 -11.13 2.25
CA ILE A 57 0.98 -10.61 3.49
C ILE A 57 -0.02 -10.72 4.64
N TRP A 58 -1.27 -10.27 4.42
CA TRP A 58 -2.32 -10.38 5.43
C TRP A 58 -2.62 -11.83 5.84
N GLN A 59 -2.62 -12.75 4.88
CA GLN A 59 -2.78 -14.17 5.17
C GLN A 59 -1.62 -14.72 6.00
N HIS A 60 -0.38 -14.31 5.73
CA HIS A 60 0.79 -14.72 6.49
C HIS A 60 0.69 -14.26 7.96
N LEU A 61 0.54 -12.94 8.16
CA LEU A 61 0.45 -12.32 9.48
C LEU A 61 -0.68 -12.95 10.31
N ARG A 62 -1.85 -13.15 9.69
CA ARG A 62 -3.00 -13.74 10.40
C ARG A 62 -2.74 -15.19 10.80
N ARG A 63 -2.12 -16.00 9.94
CA ARG A 63 -1.97 -17.45 10.18
C ARG A 63 -0.83 -17.79 11.13
N ARG A 64 0.22 -16.99 11.17
CA ARG A 64 1.44 -17.32 11.90
C ARG A 64 1.59 -16.50 13.18
N ASP A 65 1.30 -15.21 13.09
CA ASP A 65 1.87 -14.27 14.05
C ASP A 65 0.83 -13.59 14.92
N LEU A 66 -0.36 -13.36 14.38
CA LEU A 66 -1.42 -12.57 15.02
C LEU A 66 -2.61 -13.43 15.47
N SER A 67 -2.73 -14.69 15.04
CA SER A 67 -3.87 -15.54 15.41
C SER A 67 -3.91 -15.83 16.91
N ASN A 68 -5.11 -15.74 17.51
CA ASN A 68 -5.40 -16.16 18.89
C ASN A 68 -4.52 -15.50 19.96
N ARG A 69 -4.08 -14.26 19.71
CA ARG A 69 -3.30 -13.46 20.66
C ARG A 69 -4.10 -12.24 21.13
N SER A 70 -3.99 -11.92 22.42
CA SER A 70 -4.44 -10.66 22.98
C SER A 70 -3.25 -9.71 23.14
N PHE A 71 -3.44 -8.45 22.77
CA PHE A 71 -2.42 -7.40 22.89
C PHE A 71 -2.86 -6.38 23.94
N LYS A 72 -1.92 -5.89 24.75
CA LYS A 72 -2.24 -4.93 25.82
C LYS A 72 -2.41 -3.50 25.31
N ASN A 73 -1.66 -3.14 24.27
CA ASN A 73 -1.63 -1.80 23.71
C ASN A 73 -1.29 -1.86 22.21
N TYR A 74 -1.25 -0.69 21.58
CA TYR A 74 -1.00 -0.55 20.15
C TYR A 74 0.42 -0.96 19.75
N GLU A 75 1.37 -0.68 20.63
CA GLU A 75 2.80 -0.91 20.47
C GLU A 75 3.07 -2.43 20.37
N GLU A 76 2.44 -3.24 21.22
CA GLU A 76 2.55 -4.70 21.13
C GLU A 76 1.99 -5.25 19.80
N ILE A 77 0.99 -4.60 19.20
CA ILE A 77 0.46 -4.98 17.87
C ILE A 77 1.48 -4.61 16.78
N LEU A 78 2.06 -3.41 16.86
CA LEU A 78 3.06 -2.94 15.91
C LEU A 78 4.32 -3.79 15.93
N ASP A 79 4.82 -4.12 17.12
CA ASP A 79 6.00 -4.96 17.29
C ASP A 79 5.74 -6.35 16.71
N ALA A 80 4.57 -6.94 17.02
CA ALA A 80 4.18 -8.22 16.45
C ALA A 80 4.04 -8.19 14.93
N CYS A 81 3.54 -7.10 14.33
CA CYS A 81 3.50 -6.99 12.87
C CYS A 81 4.89 -6.81 12.25
N SER A 82 5.78 -6.06 12.90
CA SER A 82 7.08 -5.68 12.35
C SER A 82 8.06 -6.85 12.36
N ILE A 83 8.14 -7.58 13.46
CA ILE A 83 9.01 -8.77 13.60
C ILE A 83 8.66 -9.82 12.54
N CYS A 84 7.40 -9.94 12.19
CA CYS A 84 6.91 -10.97 11.28
C CYS A 84 7.10 -10.62 9.79
N MET A 85 7.68 -9.46 9.51
CA MET A 85 8.05 -9.01 8.18
C MET A 85 9.57 -8.98 7.95
N GLU A 86 10.38 -9.39 8.95
CA GLU A 86 11.83 -9.68 8.83
C GLU A 86 12.07 -11.15 8.45
#